data_AF-A0A7S3UUD4-F1
#
_entry.id   AF-A0A7S3UUD4-F1
#
_cell.length_a   1.000
_cell.length_b   1.000
_cell.length_c   1.000
_cell.angle_alpha   90.00
_cell.angle_beta   90.00
_cell.angle_gamma   90.00
#
_symmetry.space_group_name_H-M   'P 1'
#
loop_
_entity.id
_entity.type
_entity.pdbx_description
1 polymer ?
#
loop_
_entity_poly.entity_id
_entity_poly.type
_entity_poly.pdbx_seq_one_letter_code
_entity_poly.pdbx_strand_id
1 'polypeptide(L)'
;MSRVLKSCDKLPDSDFARELAKICISKSSLIKNDVLELVTKTSNAVQTSQRDNDPALVALEFLDAINSRASDTFVNAVKQSIVTGALGNGKAAKAVTSTYVDSVAKFSFEIGGDTFQCFCNAVKLNTSTLSSVLKCLIALGDVAVHNSLVVQLANIRAKKLQLDTRDGVPAFSWRQPNANFPGSQSSSVNAFLRGESQSQVFYDFNGMGHARNWASKYFGGGYGSGTGYSATASAAGRGFGAYVTVTKTKNACEKAAEVHNLKRQELRMLKKIFKDALEIGSTDVSSSNVSSGQHRRRQDS
;
A
#
# COMPACT_ATOMS: atom_id res chain seq x y z
N MET A 1 -7.51 23.31 -25.21
CA MET A 1 -6.22 24.00 -24.98
C MET A 1 -6.32 25.52 -24.80
N SER A 2 -7.16 26.25 -25.55
CA SER A 2 -7.19 27.73 -25.52
C SER A 2 -7.76 28.40 -24.24
N ARG A 3 -8.53 27.70 -23.38
CA ARG A 3 -9.06 28.30 -22.13
C ARG A 3 -8.17 28.13 -20.90
N VAL A 4 -7.23 27.20 -20.90
CA VAL A 4 -6.29 26.99 -19.77
C VAL A 4 -5.12 27.97 -19.83
N LEU A 5 -4.70 28.36 -21.03
CA LEU A 5 -3.56 29.25 -21.23
C LEU A 5 -3.85 30.73 -20.91
N LYS A 6 -5.12 31.17 -20.89
CA LYS A 6 -5.49 32.55 -20.53
C LYS A 6 -5.41 32.87 -19.03
N SER A 7 -5.09 31.88 -18.18
CA SER A 7 -4.93 32.09 -16.73
C SER A 7 -3.47 32.10 -16.28
N CYS A 8 -2.51 31.97 -17.20
CA CYS A 8 -1.08 31.89 -16.87
C CYS A 8 -0.32 33.23 -16.96
N ASP A 9 -0.95 34.31 -17.45
CA ASP A 9 -0.34 35.65 -17.53
C ASP A 9 -0.20 36.38 -16.17
N LYS A 10 -0.36 35.66 -15.06
CA LYS A 10 -0.18 36.17 -13.68
C LYS A 10 0.51 35.16 -12.76
N LEU A 11 1.55 34.47 -13.24
CA LEU A 11 2.43 33.74 -12.32
C LEU A 11 3.48 34.71 -11.76
N PRO A 12 3.51 34.97 -10.44
CA PRO A 12 4.54 35.78 -9.85
C PRO A 12 5.84 34.96 -9.82
N ASP A 13 6.86 35.53 -10.43
CA ASP A 13 8.29 35.50 -10.12
C ASP A 13 8.96 34.19 -9.65
N SER A 14 10.25 34.12 -9.94
CA SER A 14 11.20 33.05 -9.62
C SER A 14 11.16 32.51 -8.17
N ASP A 15 10.49 33.20 -7.25
CA ASP A 15 10.32 32.83 -5.84
C ASP A 15 9.36 31.66 -5.59
N PHE A 16 8.36 31.40 -6.45
CA PHE A 16 7.50 30.22 -6.28
C PHE A 16 8.25 28.91 -6.57
N ALA A 17 9.05 28.89 -7.64
CA ALA A 17 9.96 27.79 -7.94
C ALA A 17 11.03 27.64 -6.86
N ARG A 18 11.52 28.75 -6.31
CA ARG A 18 12.50 28.77 -5.22
C ARG A 18 11.90 28.26 -3.89
N GLU A 19 10.63 28.52 -3.62
CA GLU A 19 9.93 27.97 -2.44
C GLU A 19 9.56 26.49 -2.59
N LEU A 20 9.14 26.05 -3.77
CA LEU A 20 8.97 24.61 -4.03
C LEU A 20 10.31 23.86 -3.89
N ALA A 21 11.40 24.43 -4.39
CA ALA A 21 12.74 23.87 -4.20
C ALA A 21 13.14 23.84 -2.71
N LYS A 22 12.89 24.90 -1.94
CA LYS A 22 13.13 24.91 -0.49
C LYS A 22 12.30 23.88 0.26
N ILE A 23 11.03 23.69 -0.10
CA ILE A 23 10.15 22.68 0.51
C ILE A 23 10.65 21.26 0.21
N CYS A 24 11.09 21.00 -1.03
CA CYS A 24 11.69 19.73 -1.43
C CYS A 24 13.06 19.47 -0.76
N ILE A 25 13.89 20.50 -0.61
CA ILE A 25 15.23 20.44 0.04
C ILE A 25 15.11 20.30 1.57
N SER A 26 14.08 20.91 2.17
CA SER A 26 13.83 20.94 3.62
C SER A 26 13.38 19.59 4.19
N LYS A 27 12.64 18.79 3.41
CA LYS A 27 11.93 17.60 3.93
C LYS A 27 12.47 16.23 3.49
N SER A 28 13.65 16.16 2.87
CA SER A 28 14.28 14.89 2.49
C SER A 28 15.77 14.89 2.81
N SER A 29 16.16 14.33 3.95
CA SER A 29 17.58 14.14 4.30
C SER A 29 18.24 12.97 3.56
N LEU A 30 17.50 12.23 2.73
CA LEU A 30 17.97 11.01 2.06
C LEU A 30 18.05 11.12 0.53
N ILE A 31 17.57 12.21 -0.07
CA ILE A 31 17.65 12.45 -1.54
C ILE A 31 18.49 13.71 -1.83
N LYS A 32 19.27 14.18 -0.85
CA LYS A 32 20.00 15.45 -0.98
C LYS A 32 21.10 15.40 -2.04
N ASN A 33 21.87 14.32 -2.12
CA ASN A 33 23.06 14.36 -2.97
C ASN A 33 22.71 14.22 -4.46
N ASP A 34 21.85 13.29 -4.84
CA ASP A 34 21.56 13.06 -6.26
C ASP A 34 20.71 14.17 -6.88
N VAL A 35 19.73 14.72 -6.15
CA VAL A 35 18.89 15.82 -6.65
C VAL A 35 19.66 17.14 -6.62
N LEU A 36 20.47 17.40 -5.59
CA LEU A 36 21.30 18.60 -5.55
C LEU A 36 22.42 18.55 -6.61
N GLU A 37 23.02 17.38 -6.84
CA GLU A 37 24.01 17.17 -7.90
C GLU A 37 23.37 17.32 -9.28
N LEU A 38 22.16 16.79 -9.50
CA LEU A 38 21.42 16.98 -10.74
C LEU A 38 21.08 18.46 -10.97
N VAL A 39 20.56 19.16 -9.96
CA VAL A 39 20.26 20.60 -10.03
C VAL A 39 21.53 21.42 -10.29
N THR A 40 22.64 21.07 -9.65
CA THR A 40 23.92 21.78 -9.82
C THR A 40 24.53 21.54 -11.21
N LYS A 41 24.54 20.29 -11.69
CA LYS A 41 25.03 19.94 -13.03
C LYS A 41 24.22 20.64 -14.12
N THR A 42 22.91 20.72 -13.96
CA THR A 42 22.04 21.35 -14.95
C THR A 42 22.10 22.88 -14.88
N SER A 43 22.24 23.48 -13.69
CA SER A 43 22.52 24.91 -13.54
C SER A 43 23.82 25.33 -14.23
N ASN A 44 24.86 24.49 -14.14
CA ASN A 44 26.13 24.75 -14.81
C ASN A 44 26.02 24.58 -16.34
N ALA A 45 25.25 23.60 -16.82
CA ALA A 45 24.99 23.40 -18.25
C ALA A 45 24.26 24.61 -18.88
N VAL A 46 23.29 25.19 -18.18
CA VAL A 46 22.55 26.40 -18.59
C VAL A 46 23.46 27.63 -18.63
N GLN A 47 24.42 27.75 -17.71
CA GLN A 47 25.40 28.85 -17.73
C GLN A 47 26.40 28.72 -18.88
N THR A 48 26.73 27.50 -19.30
CA THR A 48 27.68 27.26 -20.40
C THR A 48 27.07 27.39 -21.80
N SER A 49 25.75 27.43 -21.97
CA SER A 49 25.09 27.54 -23.29
C SER A 49 24.77 28.99 -23.70
N GLN A 50 25.54 29.97 -23.24
CA GLN A 50 25.52 31.34 -23.79
C GLN A 50 26.10 31.35 -25.21
N ARG A 51 25.31 30.92 -26.19
CA ARG A 51 25.39 31.32 -27.60
C ARG A 51 24.05 31.01 -28.24
N ASP A 52 23.26 32.08 -28.39
CA ASP A 52 22.15 32.23 -29.33
C ASP A 52 20.96 31.26 -29.26
N ASN A 53 20.35 31.06 -28.08
CA ASN A 53 19.02 30.42 -28.02
C ASN A 53 18.06 31.09 -27.03
N ASP A 54 16.80 31.18 -27.48
CA ASP A 54 15.64 31.68 -26.76
C ASP A 54 15.53 31.06 -25.35
N PRO A 55 15.48 31.86 -24.27
CA PRO A 55 15.33 31.38 -22.90
C PRO A 55 14.12 30.45 -22.68
N ALA A 56 13.07 30.58 -23.49
CA ALA A 56 11.91 29.70 -23.45
C ALA A 56 12.22 28.29 -23.99
N LEU A 57 13.08 28.20 -25.00
CA LEU A 57 13.52 26.93 -25.59
C LEU A 57 14.45 26.18 -24.62
N VAL A 58 15.36 26.90 -23.96
CA VAL A 58 16.25 26.34 -22.92
C VAL A 58 15.45 25.88 -21.70
N ALA A 59 14.39 26.60 -21.32
CA ALA A 59 13.48 26.19 -20.24
C ALA A 59 12.65 24.94 -20.61
N LEU A 60 12.22 24.82 -21.88
CA LEU A 60 11.53 23.64 -22.39
C LEU A 60 12.46 22.42 -22.46
N GLU A 61 13.69 22.58 -22.97
CA GLU A 61 14.70 21.51 -22.97
C GLU A 61 15.12 21.10 -21.56
N PHE A 62 15.16 22.04 -20.61
CA PHE A 62 15.38 21.77 -19.19
C PHE A 62 14.23 20.99 -18.56
N LEU A 63 12.98 21.36 -18.85
CA LEU A 63 11.80 20.63 -18.41
C LEU A 63 11.71 19.24 -19.06
N ASP A 64 12.12 19.09 -20.30
CA ASP A 64 12.11 17.82 -21.05
C ASP A 64 13.28 16.89 -20.62
N ALA A 65 14.44 17.46 -20.28
CA ALA A 65 15.56 16.74 -19.67
C ALA A 65 15.25 16.30 -18.23
N ILE A 66 14.54 17.14 -17.46
CA ILE A 66 13.96 16.74 -16.17
C ILE A 66 12.90 15.66 -16.39
N ASN A 67 11.98 15.80 -17.35
CA ASN A 67 10.95 14.78 -17.58
C ASN A 67 11.55 13.42 -17.99
N SER A 68 12.53 13.41 -18.90
CA SER A 68 13.12 12.16 -19.42
C SER A 68 14.08 11.48 -18.44
N ARG A 69 14.92 12.23 -17.69
CA ARG A 69 15.86 11.65 -16.72
C ARG A 69 15.30 11.54 -15.31
N ALA A 70 14.40 12.45 -14.91
CA ALA A 70 13.69 12.30 -13.65
C ALA A 70 12.70 11.14 -13.73
N SER A 71 12.09 10.80 -14.87
CA SER A 71 11.22 9.60 -14.96
C SER A 71 11.91 8.35 -14.41
N ASP A 72 13.06 7.95 -14.95
CA ASP A 72 13.71 6.69 -14.51
C ASP A 72 14.32 6.80 -13.12
N THR A 73 14.92 7.95 -12.80
CA THR A 73 15.56 8.16 -11.49
C THR A 73 14.51 8.29 -10.37
N PHE A 74 13.41 8.99 -10.63
CA PHE A 74 12.25 9.09 -9.74
C PHE A 74 11.54 7.76 -9.62
N VAL A 75 11.30 7.05 -10.73
CA VAL A 75 10.69 5.72 -10.70
C VAL A 75 11.56 4.75 -9.92
N ASN A 76 12.88 4.79 -10.09
CA ASN A 76 13.80 3.96 -9.33
C ASN A 76 13.87 4.40 -7.86
N ALA A 77 13.84 5.69 -7.56
CA ALA A 77 13.79 6.21 -6.18
C ALA A 77 12.46 5.86 -5.49
N VAL A 78 11.33 5.94 -6.19
CA VAL A 78 10.00 5.55 -5.71
C VAL A 78 9.95 4.03 -5.54
N LYS A 79 10.45 3.25 -6.51
CA LYS A 79 10.57 1.78 -6.38
C LYS A 79 11.42 1.41 -5.18
N GLN A 80 12.60 2.01 -5.04
CA GLN A 80 13.49 1.79 -3.89
C GLN A 80 12.82 2.20 -2.59
N SER A 81 12.19 3.37 -2.50
CA SER A 81 11.50 3.83 -1.29
C SER A 81 10.30 2.94 -0.92
N ILE A 82 9.54 2.45 -1.92
CA ILE A 82 8.48 1.45 -1.73
C ILE A 82 9.05 0.13 -1.23
N VAL A 83 10.17 -0.35 -1.79
CA VAL A 83 10.84 -1.59 -1.40
C VAL A 83 11.42 -1.48 0.02
N THR A 84 12.16 -0.41 0.31
CA THR A 84 12.76 -0.16 1.62
C THR A 84 11.70 0.07 2.70
N GLY A 85 10.60 0.76 2.36
CA GLY A 85 9.44 0.92 3.22
C GLY A 85 8.67 -0.37 3.48
N ALA A 86 8.61 -1.29 2.51
CA ALA A 86 8.04 -2.63 2.69
C ALA A 86 8.88 -3.52 3.61
N LEU A 87 10.20 -3.29 3.68
CA LEU A 87 11.14 -4.04 4.52
C LEU A 87 11.29 -3.45 5.94
N GLY A 88 10.87 -2.20 6.16
CA GLY A 88 10.93 -1.53 7.46
C GLY A 88 9.87 -2.03 8.45
N ASN A 89 10.26 -2.90 9.39
CA ASN A 89 9.35 -3.44 10.41
C ASN A 89 8.97 -2.47 11.55
N GLY A 90 9.46 -1.23 11.54
CA GLY A 90 9.20 -0.23 12.59
C GLY A 90 7.98 0.68 12.32
N LYS A 91 7.22 1.03 13.36
CA LYS A 91 6.09 2.00 13.26
C LYS A 91 6.50 3.35 12.65
N ALA A 92 7.68 3.86 13.02
CA ALA A 92 8.20 5.13 12.49
C ALA A 92 8.52 5.06 10.99
N ALA A 93 9.14 3.95 10.54
CA ALA A 93 9.42 3.73 9.11
C ALA A 93 8.13 3.72 8.28
N LYS A 94 7.08 3.02 8.75
CA LYS A 94 5.78 2.98 8.07
C LYS A 94 5.11 4.36 7.94
N ALA A 95 5.20 5.19 8.98
CA ALA A 95 4.63 6.54 8.96
C ALA A 95 5.36 7.45 7.94
N VAL A 96 6.69 7.38 7.90
CA VAL A 96 7.51 8.14 6.94
C VAL A 96 7.24 7.69 5.50
N THR A 97 7.13 6.39 5.25
CA THR A 97 6.80 5.86 3.93
C THR A 97 5.41 6.31 3.46
N SER A 98 4.39 6.34 4.33
CA SER A 98 3.06 6.82 3.93
C SER A 98 3.07 8.29 3.50
N THR A 99 3.64 9.17 4.32
CA THR A 99 3.71 10.61 4.01
C THR A 99 4.49 10.88 2.72
N TYR A 100 5.55 10.11 2.48
CA TYR A 100 6.33 10.20 1.25
C TYR A 100 5.51 9.76 0.03
N VAL A 101 4.87 8.59 0.09
CA VAL A 101 4.01 8.08 -0.99
C VAL A 101 2.87 9.05 -1.30
N ASP A 102 2.29 9.67 -0.28
CA ASP A 102 1.21 10.64 -0.43
C ASP A 102 1.70 11.92 -1.14
N SER A 103 2.90 12.39 -0.80
CA SER A 103 3.51 13.57 -1.44
C SER A 103 3.88 13.29 -2.90
N VAL A 104 4.46 12.11 -3.16
CA VAL A 104 4.80 11.62 -4.50
C VAL A 104 3.54 11.47 -5.36
N ALA A 105 2.46 10.90 -4.82
CA ALA A 105 1.20 10.75 -5.53
C ALA A 105 0.63 12.09 -5.98
N LYS A 106 0.60 13.08 -5.09
CA LYS A 106 0.12 14.44 -5.39
C LYS A 106 0.97 15.10 -6.47
N PHE A 107 2.29 15.09 -6.29
CA PHE A 107 3.23 15.70 -7.23
C PHE A 107 3.15 15.07 -8.62
N SER A 108 3.15 13.73 -8.70
CA SER A 108 2.99 13.03 -9.98
C SER A 108 1.65 13.32 -10.63
N PHE A 109 0.57 13.45 -9.86
CA PHE A 109 -0.75 13.81 -10.39
C PHE A 109 -0.79 15.23 -10.94
N GLU A 110 -0.16 16.19 -10.26
CA GLU A 110 -0.07 17.59 -10.70
C GLU A 110 0.75 17.75 -12.00
N ILE A 111 1.84 17.00 -12.14
CA ILE A 111 2.64 16.98 -13.38
C ILE A 111 1.86 16.31 -14.52
N GLY A 112 1.10 15.25 -14.22
CA GLY A 112 0.40 14.45 -15.22
C GLY A 112 1.34 13.63 -16.11
N GLY A 113 0.83 13.22 -17.27
CA GLY A 113 1.60 12.52 -18.31
C GLY A 113 2.20 11.17 -17.87
N ASP A 114 3.38 10.86 -18.43
CA ASP A 114 4.08 9.58 -18.25
C ASP A 114 4.57 9.37 -16.80
N THR A 115 4.91 10.46 -16.09
CA THR A 115 5.33 10.40 -14.69
C THR A 115 4.23 9.85 -13.79
N PHE A 116 2.98 10.31 -13.98
CA PHE A 116 1.84 9.77 -13.24
C PHE A 116 1.55 8.31 -13.62
N GLN A 117 1.68 7.97 -14.90
CA GLN A 117 1.50 6.60 -15.39
C GLN A 117 2.51 5.63 -14.77
N CYS A 118 3.79 6.02 -14.72
CA CYS A 118 4.86 5.23 -14.12
C CYS A 118 4.64 5.05 -12.61
N PHE A 119 4.25 6.10 -11.90
CA PHE A 119 3.85 6.01 -10.50
C PHE A 119 2.69 5.03 -10.29
N CYS A 120 1.62 5.16 -11.09
CA CYS A 120 0.48 4.25 -11.03
C CYS A 120 0.91 2.79 -11.27
N ASN A 121 1.78 2.53 -12.25
CA ASN A 121 2.27 1.19 -12.54
C ASN A 121 3.12 0.61 -11.40
N ALA A 122 3.93 1.43 -10.73
CA ALA A 122 4.68 1.00 -9.54
C ALA A 122 3.74 0.67 -8.37
N VAL A 123 2.70 1.48 -8.15
CA VAL A 123 1.74 1.29 -7.05
C VAL A 123 0.81 0.10 -7.28
N LYS A 124 0.47 -0.25 -8.54
CA LYS A 124 -0.33 -1.45 -8.86
C LYS A 124 0.24 -2.73 -8.24
N LEU A 125 1.55 -2.81 -8.08
CA LEU A 125 2.25 -3.97 -7.51
C LEU A 125 2.19 -4.02 -5.98
N ASN A 126 1.90 -2.91 -5.29
CA ASN A 126 1.89 -2.84 -3.83
C ASN A 126 0.50 -2.46 -3.30
N THR A 127 -0.23 -3.47 -2.84
CA THR A 127 -1.63 -3.28 -2.44
C THR A 127 -1.85 -2.57 -1.11
N SER A 128 -0.82 -2.45 -0.26
CA SER A 128 -0.90 -1.64 0.96
C SER A 128 -0.75 -0.15 0.67
N THR A 129 0.14 0.23 -0.25
CA THR A 129 0.32 1.64 -0.64
C THR A 129 -0.85 2.15 -1.48
N LEU A 130 -1.49 1.28 -2.27
CA LEU A 130 -2.63 1.63 -3.12
C LEU A 130 -3.80 2.27 -2.34
N SER A 131 -4.07 1.86 -1.10
CA SER A 131 -5.15 2.45 -0.30
C SER A 131 -4.83 3.89 0.14
N SER A 132 -3.59 4.15 0.58
CA SER A 132 -3.15 5.52 0.94
C SER A 132 -3.16 6.44 -0.30
N VAL A 133 -2.62 5.96 -1.42
CA VAL A 133 -2.60 6.70 -2.68
C VAL A 133 -4.02 7.06 -3.13
N LEU A 134 -4.95 6.11 -3.11
CA LEU A 134 -6.34 6.39 -3.47
C LEU A 134 -7.01 7.38 -2.52
N LYS A 135 -6.78 7.28 -1.20
CA LYS A 135 -7.29 8.28 -0.24
C LYS A 135 -6.77 9.68 -0.54
N CYS A 136 -5.49 9.82 -0.87
CA CYS A 136 -4.90 11.10 -1.25
C CYS A 136 -5.47 11.64 -2.55
N LEU A 137 -5.60 10.79 -3.58
CA LEU A 137 -6.16 11.20 -4.88
C LEU A 137 -7.64 11.58 -4.77
N ILE A 138 -8.41 10.84 -3.97
CA ILE A 138 -9.82 11.17 -3.67
C ILE A 138 -9.92 12.54 -2.97
N ALA A 139 -8.97 12.87 -2.09
CA ALA A 139 -8.95 14.18 -1.42
C ALA A 139 -8.68 15.36 -2.38
N LEU A 140 -8.22 15.10 -3.61
CA LEU A 140 -8.07 16.12 -4.67
C LEU A 140 -9.41 16.44 -5.39
N GLY A 141 -10.49 15.73 -5.06
CA GLY A 141 -11.84 16.02 -5.57
C GLY A 141 -12.08 15.56 -7.00
N ASP A 142 -12.96 16.28 -7.71
CA ASP A 142 -13.54 15.86 -9.00
C ASP A 142 -12.50 15.63 -10.10
N VAL A 143 -11.37 16.37 -10.07
CA VAL A 143 -10.31 16.25 -11.08
C VAL A 143 -9.73 14.82 -11.11
N ALA A 144 -9.63 14.16 -9.95
CA ALA A 144 -9.12 12.81 -9.86
C ALA A 144 -10.13 11.77 -10.40
N VAL A 145 -11.44 12.01 -10.27
CA VAL A 145 -12.48 11.08 -10.69
C VAL A 145 -12.55 10.94 -12.21
N HIS A 146 -12.22 12.01 -12.94
CA HIS A 146 -12.18 12.01 -14.40
C HIS A 146 -10.86 11.50 -15.00
N ASN A 147 -9.84 11.27 -14.17
CA ASN A 147 -8.56 10.74 -14.64
C ASN A 147 -8.64 9.23 -14.86
N SER A 148 -8.45 8.79 -16.10
CA SER A 148 -8.56 7.38 -16.49
C SER A 148 -7.63 6.44 -15.72
N LEU A 149 -6.46 6.91 -15.29
CA LEU A 149 -5.51 6.10 -14.51
C LEU A 149 -5.93 5.95 -13.06
N VAL A 150 -6.47 7.01 -12.45
CA VAL A 150 -7.07 6.94 -11.11
C VAL A 150 -8.25 5.96 -11.11
N VAL A 151 -9.11 6.06 -12.13
CA VAL A 151 -10.22 5.13 -12.34
C VAL A 151 -9.72 3.68 -12.49
N GLN A 152 -8.66 3.44 -13.27
CA GLN A 152 -8.06 2.10 -13.39
C GLN A 152 -7.51 1.58 -12.05
N LEU A 153 -6.81 2.41 -11.29
CA LEU A 153 -6.30 2.05 -9.96
C LEU A 153 -7.44 1.73 -8.98
N ALA A 154 -8.48 2.56 -8.96
CA ALA A 154 -9.67 2.36 -8.15
C ALA A 154 -10.37 1.04 -8.52
N ASN A 155 -10.48 0.73 -9.81
CA ASN A 155 -11.01 -0.53 -10.33
C ASN A 155 -10.21 -1.75 -9.84
N ILE A 156 -8.89 -1.72 -9.99
CA ILE A 156 -8.00 -2.80 -9.54
C ILE A 156 -8.16 -3.02 -8.03
N ARG A 157 -8.15 -1.94 -7.24
CA ARG A 157 -8.37 -2.03 -5.79
C ARG A 157 -9.74 -2.57 -5.44
N ALA A 158 -10.79 -2.08 -6.11
CA ALA A 158 -12.17 -2.53 -5.88
C ALA A 158 -12.33 -4.02 -6.18
N LYS A 159 -11.77 -4.54 -7.29
CA LYS A 159 -11.79 -5.97 -7.61
C LYS A 159 -11.09 -6.80 -6.53
N LYS A 160 -9.91 -6.37 -6.05
CA LYS A 160 -9.23 -7.05 -4.95
C LYS A 160 -10.06 -7.04 -3.66
N LEU A 161 -10.61 -5.89 -3.29
CA LEU A 161 -11.46 -5.78 -2.09
C LEU A 161 -12.72 -6.63 -2.19
N GLN A 162 -13.32 -6.76 -3.38
CA GLN A 162 -14.45 -7.66 -3.62
C GLN A 162 -14.06 -9.11 -3.38
N LEU A 163 -12.90 -9.56 -3.88
CA LEU A 163 -12.40 -10.91 -3.60
C LEU A 163 -12.15 -11.11 -2.10
N ASP A 164 -11.46 -10.17 -1.45
CA ASP A 164 -11.13 -10.22 -0.03
C ASP A 164 -12.36 -10.20 0.91
N THR A 165 -13.50 -9.70 0.43
CA THR A 165 -14.74 -9.57 1.22
C THR A 165 -15.88 -10.45 0.72
N ARG A 166 -15.64 -11.29 -0.29
CA ARG A 166 -16.64 -12.15 -0.92
C ARG A 166 -17.24 -13.14 0.06
N ASP A 167 -16.40 -13.72 0.91
CA ASP A 167 -16.78 -14.80 1.82
C ASP A 167 -17.47 -14.26 3.10
N GLY A 168 -17.66 -12.94 3.18
CA GLY A 168 -18.31 -12.26 4.29
C GLY A 168 -17.39 -12.03 5.49
N VAL A 169 -17.99 -11.56 6.59
CA VAL A 169 -17.27 -11.36 7.85
C VAL A 169 -16.79 -12.74 8.32
N PRO A 170 -15.49 -12.90 8.66
CA PRO A 170 -14.98 -14.17 9.17
C PRO A 170 -15.83 -14.67 10.34
N ALA A 171 -16.32 -15.90 10.23
CA ALA A 171 -17.04 -16.54 11.33
C ALA A 171 -16.12 -16.68 12.55
N PHE A 172 -16.68 -16.54 13.75
CA PHE A 172 -15.91 -16.69 14.97
C PHE A 172 -15.27 -18.07 15.05
N SER A 173 -13.97 -18.12 15.30
CA SER A 173 -13.22 -19.37 15.50
C SER A 173 -12.12 -19.16 16.52
N TRP A 174 -11.88 -20.19 17.33
CA TRP A 174 -10.72 -20.29 18.19
C TRP A 174 -9.44 -20.70 17.44
N ARG A 175 -9.55 -21.11 16.17
CA ARG A 175 -8.37 -21.49 15.37
C ARG A 175 -7.53 -20.24 15.06
N GLN A 176 -6.25 -20.30 15.37
CA GLN A 176 -5.27 -19.26 15.02
C GLN A 176 -4.27 -19.86 14.03
N PRO A 177 -4.61 -19.98 12.73
CA PRO A 177 -3.86 -20.81 11.77
C PRO A 177 -2.41 -20.36 11.60
N ASN A 178 -2.15 -19.06 11.76
CA ASN A 178 -0.83 -18.46 11.62
C ASN A 178 -0.04 -18.42 12.96
N ALA A 179 -0.55 -19.06 14.02
CA ALA A 179 0.13 -19.10 15.30
C ALA A 179 1.49 -19.81 15.19
N ASN A 180 2.52 -19.19 15.73
CA ASN A 180 3.87 -19.73 15.84
C ASN A 180 4.47 -19.49 17.24
N PHE A 181 4.54 -20.54 18.06
CA PHE A 181 5.09 -20.52 19.40
C PHE A 181 6.59 -20.81 19.42
N PRO A 182 7.44 -19.90 19.94
CA PRO A 182 8.90 -20.02 19.86
C PRO A 182 9.56 -20.79 21.02
N GLY A 183 8.79 -21.41 21.92
CA GLY A 183 9.34 -22.14 23.08
C GLY A 183 9.62 -23.62 22.84
N SER A 184 10.23 -24.28 23.84
CA SER A 184 10.55 -25.72 23.78
C SER A 184 9.32 -26.62 23.59
N GLN A 185 8.15 -26.19 24.07
CA GLN A 185 6.86 -26.86 23.86
C GLN A 185 6.17 -26.43 22.54
N SER A 186 6.92 -25.99 21.53
CA SER A 186 6.37 -25.46 20.26
C SER A 186 5.38 -26.37 19.58
N SER A 187 5.65 -27.68 19.52
CA SER A 187 4.76 -28.64 18.85
C SER A 187 3.36 -28.68 19.48
N SER A 188 3.27 -28.93 20.79
CA SER A 188 1.99 -29.06 21.51
C SER A 188 1.25 -27.73 21.60
N VAL A 189 1.96 -26.63 21.85
CA VAL A 189 1.35 -25.30 21.94
C VAL A 189 0.87 -24.82 20.56
N ASN A 190 1.61 -25.09 19.47
CA ASN A 190 1.15 -24.75 18.11
C ASN A 190 -0.08 -25.57 17.72
N ALA A 191 -0.11 -26.87 18.04
CA ALA A 191 -1.27 -27.71 17.81
C ALA A 191 -2.50 -27.17 18.54
N PHE A 192 -2.36 -26.80 19.81
CA PHE A 192 -3.41 -26.14 20.59
C PHE A 192 -3.87 -24.82 19.94
N LEU A 193 -2.94 -23.92 19.64
CA LEU A 193 -3.26 -22.57 19.13
C LEU A 193 -3.98 -22.64 17.78
N ARG A 194 -3.61 -23.60 16.91
CA ARG A 194 -4.24 -23.81 15.61
C ARG A 194 -5.53 -24.64 15.67
N GLY A 195 -5.78 -25.34 16.77
CA GLY A 195 -6.98 -26.15 17.00
C GLY A 195 -8.22 -25.35 17.43
N GLU A 196 -9.31 -26.06 17.71
CA GLU A 196 -10.62 -25.45 18.07
C GLU A 196 -10.81 -25.19 19.56
N SER A 197 -10.04 -25.85 20.41
CA SER A 197 -10.18 -25.70 21.86
C SER A 197 -9.83 -24.28 22.30
N GLN A 198 -10.64 -23.70 23.18
CA GLN A 198 -10.39 -22.38 23.75
C GLN A 198 -9.23 -22.39 24.75
N SER A 199 -9.14 -23.44 25.57
CA SER A 199 -8.15 -23.55 26.65
C SER A 199 -7.50 -24.92 26.66
N GLN A 200 -6.24 -24.98 27.10
CA GLN A 200 -5.50 -26.23 27.29
C GLN A 200 -4.52 -26.10 28.45
N VAL A 201 -4.37 -27.18 29.20
CA VAL A 201 -3.40 -27.30 30.29
C VAL A 201 -2.12 -27.93 29.76
N PHE A 202 -1.00 -27.30 30.09
CA PHE A 202 0.35 -27.79 29.81
C PHE A 202 1.00 -28.17 31.13
N TYR A 203 1.74 -29.27 31.12
CA TYR A 203 2.47 -29.81 32.26
C TYR A 203 3.98 -29.72 32.01
N ASP A 204 4.77 -30.47 32.76
CA ASP A 204 6.24 -30.55 32.65
C ASP A 204 6.99 -29.30 33.13
N PHE A 205 6.53 -28.75 34.27
CA PHE A 205 7.21 -27.64 34.94
C PHE A 205 7.94 -28.09 36.21
N ASN A 206 9.22 -27.70 36.35
CA ASN A 206 10.07 -27.92 37.53
C ASN A 206 9.63 -27.18 38.82
N GLY A 207 8.38 -26.73 38.90
CA GLY A 207 7.90 -25.89 40.00
C GLY A 207 7.05 -24.72 39.55
N MET A 208 6.32 -24.14 40.52
CA MET A 208 5.45 -22.99 40.30
C MET A 208 6.21 -21.77 39.75
N GLY A 209 7.47 -21.57 40.15
CA GLY A 209 8.33 -20.52 39.62
C GLY A 209 8.59 -20.68 38.11
N HIS A 210 8.88 -21.91 37.67
CA HIS A 210 9.09 -22.21 36.25
C HIS A 210 7.80 -21.98 35.44
N ALA A 211 6.65 -22.45 35.93
CA ALA A 211 5.35 -22.25 35.30
C ALA A 211 4.98 -20.76 35.15
N ARG A 212 5.16 -19.95 36.20
CA ARG A 212 4.91 -18.49 36.15
C ARG A 212 5.84 -17.79 35.16
N ASN A 213 7.12 -18.10 35.19
CA ASN A 213 8.10 -17.51 34.27
C ASN A 213 7.77 -17.86 32.82
N TRP A 214 7.38 -19.11 32.54
CA TRP A 214 6.94 -19.54 31.22
C TRP A 214 5.69 -18.78 30.76
N ALA A 215 4.65 -18.70 31.61
CA ALA A 215 3.41 -17.99 31.30
C ALA A 215 3.67 -16.50 31.02
N SER A 216 4.45 -15.84 31.88
CA SER A 216 4.82 -14.44 31.72
C SER A 216 5.65 -14.19 30.47
N LYS A 217 6.66 -15.04 30.21
CA LYS A 217 7.54 -14.92 29.04
C LYS A 217 6.75 -14.95 27.73
N TYR A 218 5.88 -15.95 27.55
CA TYR A 218 5.23 -16.16 26.25
C TYR A 218 3.86 -15.47 26.10
N PHE A 219 3.19 -15.12 27.21
CA PHE A 219 1.83 -14.57 27.19
C PHE A 219 1.66 -13.28 28.01
N GLY A 220 2.71 -12.77 28.66
CA GLY A 220 2.67 -11.59 29.54
C GLY A 220 3.01 -10.25 28.89
N GLY A 221 3.31 -10.19 27.58
CA GLY A 221 3.35 -8.92 26.84
C GLY A 221 4.61 -8.59 26.03
N GLY A 222 5.65 -9.42 26.06
CA GLY A 222 6.87 -9.19 25.26
C GLY A 222 6.95 -10.03 23.98
N TYR A 223 6.80 -11.35 24.10
CA TYR A 223 7.07 -12.28 23.00
C TYR A 223 5.87 -12.59 22.09
N GLY A 224 4.64 -12.28 22.52
CA GLY A 224 3.44 -12.54 21.72
C GLY A 224 3.19 -11.55 20.58
N SER A 225 3.98 -10.48 20.47
CA SER A 225 3.84 -9.50 19.39
C SER A 225 4.46 -10.06 18.11
N GLY A 226 3.64 -10.29 17.08
CA GLY A 226 4.09 -10.77 15.77
C GLY A 226 4.13 -12.29 15.60
N THR A 227 3.77 -13.07 16.62
CA THR A 227 3.74 -14.55 16.57
C THR A 227 2.44 -15.13 16.01
N GLY A 228 1.50 -14.28 15.59
CA GLY A 228 0.25 -14.70 14.95
C GLY A 228 -0.77 -15.35 15.88
N TYR A 229 -0.59 -15.27 17.21
CA TYR A 229 -1.55 -15.78 18.19
C TYR A 229 -2.06 -14.71 19.16
N SER A 230 -3.21 -14.96 19.78
CA SER A 230 -3.75 -14.17 20.89
C SER A 230 -4.30 -15.06 21.98
N ALA A 231 -3.60 -15.11 23.11
CA ALA A 231 -3.90 -15.95 24.25
C ALA A 231 -3.33 -15.34 25.53
N THR A 232 -3.90 -15.74 26.67
CA THR A 232 -3.37 -15.51 28.01
C THR A 232 -2.96 -16.84 28.63
N ALA A 233 -2.11 -16.80 29.66
CA ALA A 233 -1.70 -17.99 30.38
C ALA A 233 -1.73 -17.75 31.89
N SER A 234 -2.17 -18.76 32.64
CA SER A 234 -2.23 -18.74 34.11
C SER A 234 -1.56 -19.98 34.67
N ALA A 235 -0.55 -19.76 35.51
CA ALA A 235 0.16 -20.84 36.21
C ALA A 235 -0.61 -21.23 37.48
N ALA A 236 -0.59 -22.52 37.82
CA ALA A 236 -1.17 -23.08 39.03
C ALA A 236 -0.43 -24.37 39.47
N GLY A 237 -0.83 -24.95 40.61
CA GLY A 237 -0.22 -26.15 41.18
C GLY A 237 0.93 -25.89 42.16
N ARG A 238 1.59 -26.97 42.61
CA ARG A 238 2.71 -26.95 43.59
C ARG A 238 3.76 -28.01 43.24
N GLY A 239 5.04 -27.71 43.52
CA GLY A 239 6.15 -28.63 43.27
C GLY A 239 6.16 -29.15 41.83
N PHE A 240 6.36 -30.45 41.66
CA PHE A 240 6.30 -31.14 40.36
C PHE A 240 4.90 -31.21 39.74
N GLY A 241 3.84 -30.88 40.49
CA GLY A 241 2.48 -30.76 39.98
C GLY A 241 2.13 -29.35 39.48
N ALA A 242 3.13 -28.52 39.17
CA ALA A 242 2.91 -27.20 38.59
C ALA A 242 2.50 -27.32 37.11
N TYR A 243 1.54 -26.50 36.69
CA TYR A 243 0.99 -26.49 35.33
C TYR A 243 0.65 -25.08 34.87
N VAL A 244 0.46 -24.92 33.56
CA VAL A 244 0.00 -23.65 32.96
C VAL A 244 -1.23 -23.90 32.12
N THR A 245 -2.30 -23.16 32.39
CA THR A 245 -3.49 -23.12 31.54
C THR A 245 -3.34 -21.98 30.55
N VAL A 246 -3.29 -22.31 29.25
CA VAL A 246 -3.31 -21.30 28.18
C VAL A 246 -4.73 -21.17 27.65
N THR A 247 -5.23 -19.94 27.56
CA THR A 247 -6.59 -19.61 27.11
C THR A 247 -6.51 -18.62 25.96
N LYS A 248 -7.07 -18.97 24.81
CA LYS A 248 -7.17 -18.08 23.65
C LYS A 248 -8.10 -16.92 23.95
N THR A 249 -7.80 -15.76 23.39
CA THR A 249 -8.66 -14.58 23.47
C THR A 249 -9.41 -14.37 22.16
N LYS A 250 -10.51 -13.61 22.22
CA LYS A 250 -11.29 -13.23 21.03
C LYS A 250 -10.59 -12.18 20.17
N ASN A 251 -9.56 -11.52 20.69
CA ASN A 251 -8.87 -10.38 20.06
C ASN A 251 -8.36 -10.69 18.64
N ALA A 252 -7.89 -11.90 18.37
CA ALA A 252 -7.45 -12.28 17.02
C ALA A 252 -8.61 -12.27 16.02
N CYS A 253 -9.76 -12.83 16.42
CA CYS A 253 -10.97 -12.84 15.59
C CYS A 253 -11.57 -11.44 15.45
N GLU A 254 -11.60 -10.66 16.54
CA GLU A 254 -12.11 -9.28 16.54
C GLU A 254 -11.30 -8.38 15.60
N LYS A 255 -9.96 -8.48 15.64
CA LYS A 255 -9.08 -7.78 14.70
C LYS A 255 -9.30 -8.20 13.25
N ALA A 256 -9.50 -9.49 13.00
CA ALA A 256 -9.79 -9.98 11.65
C ALA A 256 -11.14 -9.42 11.13
N ALA A 257 -12.16 -9.38 11.98
CA ALA A 257 -13.46 -8.79 11.68
C ALA A 257 -13.35 -7.27 11.45
N GLU A 258 -12.57 -6.56 12.25
CA GLU A 258 -12.29 -5.13 12.07
C GLU A 258 -11.61 -4.84 10.73
N VAL A 259 -10.55 -5.58 10.39
CA VAL A 259 -9.86 -5.47 9.10
C VAL A 259 -10.82 -5.74 7.93
N HIS A 260 -11.67 -6.76 8.05
CA HIS A 260 -12.70 -7.05 7.05
C HIS A 260 -13.69 -5.88 6.90
N ASN A 261 -14.14 -5.30 8.01
CA ASN A 261 -15.06 -4.16 7.99
C ASN A 261 -14.44 -2.91 7.34
N LEU A 262 -13.16 -2.63 7.62
CA LEU A 262 -12.41 -1.55 6.98
C LEU A 262 -12.30 -1.75 5.47
N LYS A 263 -12.00 -2.97 5.01
CA LYS A 263 -11.98 -3.32 3.58
C LYS A 263 -13.35 -3.12 2.92
N ARG A 264 -14.42 -3.51 3.60
CA ARG A 264 -15.80 -3.35 3.11
C ARG A 264 -16.19 -1.87 3.03
N GLN A 265 -15.79 -1.06 4.00
CA GLN A 265 -16.01 0.39 3.99
C GLN A 265 -15.25 1.06 2.84
N GLU A 266 -13.98 0.69 2.63
CA GLU A 266 -13.17 1.16 1.50
C GLU A 266 -13.84 0.82 0.17
N LEU A 267 -14.32 -0.42 -0.01
CA LEU A 267 -15.02 -0.84 -1.22
C LEU A 267 -16.29 -0.01 -1.47
N ARG A 268 -17.09 0.25 -0.42
CA ARG A 268 -18.29 1.09 -0.53
C ARG A 268 -17.94 2.52 -0.95
N MET A 269 -16.88 3.08 -0.39
CA MET A 269 -16.39 4.41 -0.74
C MET A 269 -15.99 4.47 -2.21
N LEU A 270 -15.17 3.52 -2.68
CA LEU A 270 -14.73 3.47 -4.08
C LEU A 270 -15.92 3.32 -5.03
N LYS A 271 -16.89 2.45 -4.71
CA LYS A 271 -18.12 2.31 -5.51
C LYS A 271 -18.95 3.58 -5.57
N LYS A 272 -19.02 4.33 -4.46
CA LYS A 272 -19.77 5.59 -4.39
C LYS A 272 -19.12 6.68 -5.24
N ILE A 273 -17.79 6.83 -5.14
CA ILE A 273 -17.05 7.91 -5.81
C ILE A 273 -16.93 7.64 -7.32
N PHE A 274 -16.65 6.39 -7.70
CA PHE A 274 -16.37 6.04 -9.09
C PHE A 274 -17.56 5.35 -9.77
N LYS A 275 -18.80 5.56 -9.28
CA LYS A 275 -20.00 4.83 -9.72
C LYS A 275 -20.10 4.76 -11.25
N ASP A 276 -20.07 5.93 -11.89
CA ASP A 276 -20.25 6.05 -13.34
C ASP A 276 -19.12 5.34 -14.11
N ALA A 277 -17.88 5.44 -13.61
CA ALA A 277 -16.71 4.84 -14.24
C ALA A 277 -16.61 3.32 -14.02
N LEU A 278 -17.23 2.79 -12.96
CA LEU A 278 -17.24 1.36 -12.64
C LEU A 278 -18.34 0.60 -13.40
N GLU A 279 -19.46 1.26 -13.70
CA GLU A 279 -20.59 0.65 -14.42
C GLU A 279 -20.30 0.45 -15.92
N ILE A 280 -19.58 1.38 -16.55
CA ILE A 280 -19.22 1.33 -17.99
C ILE A 280 -18.33 0.13 -18.34
N GLY A 281 -17.50 -0.35 -17.41
CA GLY A 281 -16.58 -1.47 -17.66
C GLY A 281 -17.20 -2.87 -17.62
N SER A 282 -18.48 -3.01 -17.25
CA SER A 282 -19.14 -4.33 -17.16
C SER A 282 -19.94 -4.72 -18.41
N THR A 283 -20.22 -3.78 -19.31
CA THR A 283 -21.16 -4.01 -20.43
C THR A 283 -20.54 -4.61 -21.70
N ASP A 284 -19.21 -4.63 -21.87
CA ASP A 284 -18.59 -4.88 -23.18
C ASP A 284 -18.16 -6.33 -23.52
N VAL A 285 -18.45 -7.33 -22.68
CA VAL A 285 -17.99 -8.72 -22.96
C VAL A 285 -19.11 -9.67 -23.44
N SER A 286 -20.38 -9.24 -23.47
CA SER A 286 -21.50 -10.17 -23.72
C SER A 286 -22.11 -10.15 -25.14
N SER A 287 -21.59 -9.38 -26.09
CA SER A 287 -22.30 -9.12 -27.37
C SER A 287 -21.65 -9.66 -28.64
N SER A 288 -20.56 -10.43 -28.57
CA SER A 288 -19.95 -11.06 -29.77
C SER A 288 -20.11 -12.59 -29.78
N ASN A 289 -21.32 -13.08 -29.50
CA ASN A 289 -21.75 -14.36 -30.09
C ASN A 289 -22.01 -14.12 -31.59
N VAL A 290 -20.92 -14.01 -32.36
CA VAL A 290 -20.95 -14.10 -33.82
C VAL A 290 -21.45 -15.50 -34.14
N SER A 291 -22.72 -15.56 -34.51
CA SER A 291 -23.36 -16.70 -35.18
C SER A 291 -22.47 -17.12 -36.35
N SER A 292 -21.67 -18.16 -36.14
CA SER A 292 -20.98 -18.85 -37.22
C SER A 292 -22.04 -19.56 -38.04
N GLY A 293 -22.48 -18.88 -39.09
CA GLY A 293 -23.39 -19.43 -40.09
C GLY A 293 -22.89 -20.80 -40.55
N GLN A 294 -23.67 -21.83 -40.25
CA GLN A 294 -23.54 -23.15 -40.84
C GLN A 294 -23.69 -23.02 -42.36
N HIS A 295 -22.57 -23.00 -43.08
CA HIS A 295 -22.56 -23.13 -44.52
C HIS A 295 -22.84 -24.60 -44.88
N ARG A 296 -24.11 -24.93 -45.10
CA ARG A 296 -24.56 -26.21 -45.68
C ARG A 296 -24.04 -26.30 -47.12
N ARG A 297 -22.98 -27.09 -47.33
CA ARG A 297 -22.57 -27.58 -48.66
C ARG A 297 -23.57 -28.66 -49.08
N ARG A 298 -24.40 -28.36 -50.09
CA ARG A 298 -25.07 -29.37 -50.92
C ARG A 298 -24.00 -30.06 -51.76
N GLN A 299 -23.95 -31.39 -51.72
CA GLN A 299 -23.32 -32.20 -52.76
C GLN A 299 -24.45 -32.82 -53.57
N ASP A 300 -24.49 -32.47 -54.85
CA ASP A 300 -25.26 -33.16 -55.87
C ASP A 300 -24.42 -34.33 -56.38
N SER A 301 -24.95 -35.55 -56.31
CA SER A 301 -24.66 -36.72 -57.16
C SER A 301 -25.75 -37.77 -56.93
#